data_AF-A0A401QG24-F1
#
_entry.id   AF-A0A401QG24-F1
#
_cell.length_a   1.000
_cell.length_b   1.000
_cell.length_c   1.000
_cell.angle_alpha   90.00
_cell.angle_beta   90.00
_cell.angle_gamma   90.00
#
_symmetry.space_group_name_H-M   'P 1'
#
loop_
_entity.id
_entity.type
_entity.pdbx_description
1 polymer ?
#
loop_
_entity_poly.entity_id
_entity_poly.type
_entity_poly.pdbx_seq_one_letter_code
_entity_poly.pdbx_strand_id
1 'polypeptide(L)'
;RVFEQYEEADTLVKQALEKSPGLPYVLRYAAKFYRCAGNIEKALKLLDKALKMTPKSAFLYHQKDYAHICSINGEYREADKIYSELLELENTCPENKQEIRFQVGLFEQNYKHFKSNAIKYFLEGFKIKHDSNSRNKCRTHLEKIAENSQDIVAFCIRGIIHMLDGEECFEKVLEIELGNAE
;
A
#
# COMPACT_ATOMS: atom_id res chain seq x y z
N ARG A 1 7.30 32.12 -1.71
CA ARG A 1 6.56 31.30 -0.71
C ARG A 1 6.80 29.79 -0.83
N VAL A 2 6.36 29.08 -1.89
CA VAL A 2 6.57 27.61 -2.00
C VAL A 2 8.06 27.25 -2.11
N PHE A 3 8.83 28.01 -2.88
CA PHE A 3 10.27 27.82 -3.03
C PHE A 3 11.05 28.06 -1.73
N GLU A 4 10.72 29.13 -0.99
CA GLU A 4 11.33 29.44 0.31
C GLU A 4 11.03 28.37 1.37
N GLN A 5 9.79 27.85 1.40
CA GLN A 5 9.41 26.75 2.28
C GLN A 5 10.17 25.45 1.95
N TYR A 6 10.50 25.25 0.67
CA TYR A 6 11.28 24.11 0.24
C TYR A 6 12.75 24.22 0.69
N GLU A 7 13.37 25.39 0.54
CA GLU A 7 14.76 25.62 0.99
C GLU A 7 14.91 25.51 2.51
N GLU A 8 13.94 26.04 3.26
CA GLU A 8 13.89 25.91 4.71
C GLU A 8 13.76 24.43 5.11
N ALA A 9 12.87 23.68 4.46
CA ALA A 9 12.70 22.26 4.72
C ALA A 9 13.96 21.44 4.37
N ASP A 10 14.63 21.71 3.25
CA ASP A 10 15.89 21.03 2.89
C ASP A 10 17.00 21.34 3.91
N THR A 11 17.06 22.57 4.41
CA THR A 11 18.01 22.97 5.47
C THR A 11 17.76 22.18 6.75
N LEU A 12 16.51 22.06 7.20
CA LEU A 12 16.14 21.29 8.38
C LEU A 12 16.44 19.79 8.20
N VAL A 13 16.17 19.23 7.01
CA VAL A 13 16.48 17.84 6.68
C VAL A 13 17.98 17.58 6.73
N LYS A 14 18.80 18.48 6.16
CA LYS A 14 20.27 18.40 6.23
C LYS A 14 20.76 18.42 7.67
N GLN A 15 20.28 19.35 8.49
CA GLN A 15 20.64 19.42 9.91
C GLN A 15 20.24 18.15 10.68
N ALA A 16 19.07 17.57 10.39
CA ALA A 16 18.65 16.31 11.01
C ALA A 16 19.57 15.15 10.64
N LEU A 17 20.00 15.08 9.36
CA LEU A 17 20.95 14.08 8.88
C LEU A 17 22.35 14.25 9.49
N GLU A 18 22.80 15.49 9.71
CA GLU A 18 24.08 15.77 10.39
C GLU A 18 24.05 15.36 11.86
N LYS A 19 22.95 15.69 12.58
CA LYS A 19 22.81 15.34 14.00
C LYS A 19 22.62 13.85 14.23
N SER A 20 22.08 13.12 13.26
CA SER A 20 21.70 11.71 13.44
C SER A 20 21.82 10.92 12.13
N PRO A 21 23.04 10.76 11.58
CA PRO A 21 23.25 10.19 10.25
C PRO A 21 22.95 8.70 10.15
N GLY A 22 22.77 8.03 11.29
CA GLY A 22 22.59 6.58 11.40
C GLY A 22 21.24 6.12 11.94
N LEU A 23 20.31 7.04 12.23
CA LEU A 23 19.00 6.65 12.74
C LEU A 23 18.07 6.28 11.56
N PRO A 24 17.60 5.02 11.45
CA PRO A 24 16.82 4.58 10.29
C PRO A 24 15.58 5.44 10.03
N TYR A 25 14.86 5.84 11.08
CA TYR A 25 13.67 6.68 10.92
C TYR A 25 14.01 8.07 10.37
N VAL A 26 15.13 8.69 10.77
CA VAL A 26 15.58 9.98 10.24
C VAL A 26 15.89 9.85 8.75
N LEU A 27 16.63 8.80 8.37
CA LEU A 27 16.96 8.50 6.97
C LEU A 27 15.69 8.30 6.12
N ARG A 28 14.68 7.62 6.65
CA ARG A 28 13.38 7.43 5.97
C ARG A 28 12.60 8.73 5.79
N TYR A 29 12.53 9.58 6.80
CA TYR A 29 11.85 10.87 6.66
C TYR A 29 12.58 11.79 5.67
N ALA A 30 13.90 11.80 5.68
CA ALA A 30 14.69 12.50 4.68
C ALA A 30 14.45 11.94 3.27
N ALA A 31 14.38 10.62 3.11
CA ALA A 31 14.04 10.00 1.83
C ALA A 31 12.64 10.41 1.35
N LYS A 32 11.64 10.43 2.23
CA LYS A 32 10.29 10.89 1.91
C LYS A 32 10.28 12.34 1.43
N PHE A 33 11.07 13.21 2.08
CA PHE A 33 11.25 14.60 1.64
C PHE A 33 11.85 14.67 0.24
N TYR A 34 13.00 14.02 0.00
CA TYR A 34 13.66 14.05 -1.30
C TYR A 34 12.82 13.43 -2.42
N ARG A 35 12.01 12.43 -2.12
CA ARG A 35 10.99 11.91 -3.05
C ARG A 35 9.96 12.98 -3.41
N CYS A 36 9.39 13.67 -2.42
CA CYS A 36 8.44 14.77 -2.68
C CYS A 36 9.08 15.93 -3.45
N ALA A 37 10.40 16.11 -3.30
CA ALA A 37 11.20 17.07 -4.05
C ALA A 37 11.50 16.66 -5.51
N GLY A 38 11.13 15.44 -5.92
CA GLY A 38 11.51 14.88 -7.22
C GLY A 38 12.95 14.34 -7.28
N ASN A 39 13.72 14.40 -6.19
CA ASN A 39 15.07 13.84 -6.11
C ASN A 39 15.00 12.36 -5.71
N ILE A 40 14.57 11.52 -6.66
CA ILE A 40 14.35 10.09 -6.47
C ILE A 40 15.65 9.35 -6.11
N GLU A 41 16.75 9.65 -6.79
CA GLU A 41 18.05 9.00 -6.56
C GLU A 41 18.53 9.19 -5.12
N LYS A 42 18.44 10.41 -4.58
CA LYS A 42 18.83 10.70 -3.20
C LYS A 42 17.90 10.00 -2.20
N ALA A 43 16.61 9.91 -2.51
CA ALA A 43 15.66 9.20 -1.68
C ALA A 43 15.98 7.70 -1.58
N LEU A 44 16.25 7.04 -2.72
CA LEU A 44 16.63 5.62 -2.75
C LEU A 44 17.92 5.36 -1.98
N LYS A 45 18.96 6.17 -2.18
CA LYS A 45 20.23 6.06 -1.44
C LYS A 45 20.05 6.16 0.08
N LEU A 46 19.16 7.04 0.53
CA LEU A 46 18.86 7.20 1.96
C LEU A 46 18.09 5.99 2.51
N LEU A 47 17.14 5.42 1.75
CA LEU A 47 16.43 4.21 2.17
C LEU A 47 17.34 2.98 2.18
N ASP A 48 18.25 2.83 1.21
CA ASP A 48 19.28 1.79 1.23
C ASP A 48 20.13 1.85 2.50
N LYS A 49 20.53 3.07 2.87
CA LYS A 49 21.26 3.29 4.12
C LYS A 49 20.39 2.93 5.33
N ALA A 50 19.12 3.33 5.33
CA ALA A 50 18.20 3.02 6.42
C ALA A 50 18.05 1.49 6.58
N LEU A 51 17.81 0.76 5.49
CA LEU A 51 17.64 -0.69 5.48
C LEU A 51 18.84 -1.43 6.07
N LYS A 52 20.06 -1.03 5.70
CA LYS A 52 21.31 -1.61 6.24
C LYS A 52 21.47 -1.41 7.75
N MET A 53 20.84 -0.39 8.32
CA MET A 53 20.94 -0.01 9.73
C MET A 53 19.72 -0.41 10.55
N THR A 54 18.72 -1.02 9.92
CA THR A 54 17.41 -1.23 10.52
C THR A 54 17.34 -2.51 11.36
N PRO A 55 16.95 -2.42 12.64
CA PRO A 55 16.51 -3.58 13.40
C PRO A 55 15.28 -4.23 12.75
N LYS A 56 15.13 -5.55 12.85
CA LYS A 56 14.02 -6.30 12.22
C LYS A 56 12.62 -5.68 12.45
N SER A 57 12.39 -5.00 13.56
CA SER A 57 11.13 -4.33 13.90
C SER A 57 10.74 -3.16 12.98
N ALA A 58 11.69 -2.44 12.39
CA ALA A 58 11.41 -1.32 11.48
C ALA A 58 11.63 -1.66 9.99
N PHE A 59 12.14 -2.85 9.70
CA PHE A 59 12.53 -3.31 8.35
C PHE A 59 11.39 -3.18 7.34
N LEU A 60 10.20 -3.60 7.75
CA LEU A 60 8.99 -3.54 6.94
C LEU A 60 8.73 -2.14 6.39
N TYR A 61 8.84 -1.11 7.23
CA TYR A 61 8.47 0.23 6.80
C TYR A 61 9.46 0.83 5.80
N HIS A 62 10.74 0.53 5.94
CA HIS A 62 11.76 1.00 5.00
C HIS A 62 11.65 0.28 3.66
N GLN A 63 11.44 -1.04 3.67
CA GLN A 63 11.22 -1.84 2.45
C GLN A 63 9.98 -1.37 1.69
N LYS A 64 8.87 -1.13 2.41
CA LYS A 64 7.63 -0.63 1.83
C LYS A 64 7.82 0.72 1.14
N ASP A 65 8.49 1.67 1.81
CA ASP A 65 8.78 2.97 1.22
C ASP A 65 9.72 2.85 0.02
N TYR A 66 10.67 1.92 0.04
CA TYR A 66 11.56 1.64 -1.09
C TYR A 66 10.79 1.12 -2.30
N ALA A 67 9.96 0.09 -2.12
CA ALA A 67 9.12 -0.48 -3.18
C ALA A 67 8.22 0.58 -3.83
N HIS A 68 7.62 1.45 -3.01
CA HIS A 68 6.80 2.56 -3.49
C HIS A 68 7.61 3.57 -4.32
N ILE A 69 8.83 3.91 -3.91
CA ILE A 69 9.70 4.81 -4.70
C ILE A 69 10.13 4.15 -6.01
N CYS A 70 10.53 2.88 -6.00
CA CYS A 70 10.82 2.11 -7.22
C CYS A 70 9.63 2.09 -8.17
N SER A 71 8.40 1.91 -7.63
CA SER A 71 7.17 1.96 -8.41
C SER A 71 7.00 3.30 -9.14
N ILE A 72 7.21 4.42 -8.42
CA ILE A 72 7.16 5.77 -8.99
C ILE A 72 8.26 5.98 -10.05
N ASN A 73 9.45 5.43 -9.82
CA ASN A 73 10.60 5.55 -10.73
C ASN A 73 10.52 4.66 -11.98
N GLY A 74 9.47 3.83 -12.12
CA GLY A 74 9.35 2.86 -13.22
C GLY A 74 10.16 1.57 -13.03
N GLU A 75 10.78 1.39 -11.86
CA GLU A 75 11.57 0.20 -11.51
C GLU A 75 10.66 -0.95 -11.03
N TYR A 76 9.72 -1.36 -11.87
CA TYR A 76 8.65 -2.29 -11.49
C TYR A 76 9.18 -3.66 -11.06
N ARG A 77 10.26 -4.14 -11.69
CA ARG A 77 10.87 -5.42 -11.34
C ARG A 77 11.41 -5.43 -9.91
N GLU A 78 12.03 -4.33 -9.48
CA GLU A 78 12.55 -4.22 -8.12
C GLU A 78 11.41 -4.04 -7.11
N ALA A 79 10.40 -3.23 -7.45
CA ALA A 79 9.20 -3.08 -6.63
C ALA A 79 8.47 -4.43 -6.43
N ASP A 80 8.26 -5.21 -7.49
CA ASP A 80 7.65 -6.56 -7.44
C ASP A 80 8.43 -7.49 -6.51
N LYS A 81 9.77 -7.50 -6.62
CA LYS A 81 10.63 -8.31 -5.77
C LYS A 81 10.46 -7.94 -4.30
N ILE A 82 10.54 -6.65 -3.98
CA ILE A 82 10.39 -6.18 -2.59
C ILE A 82 9.00 -6.50 -2.05
N TYR A 83 7.94 -6.24 -2.82
CA TYR A 83 6.57 -6.57 -2.37
C TYR A 83 6.38 -8.07 -2.15
N SER A 84 7.01 -8.92 -2.96
CA SER A 84 7.00 -10.38 -2.76
C SER A 84 7.67 -10.77 -1.45
N GLU A 85 8.87 -10.25 -1.17
CA GLU A 85 9.56 -10.48 0.11
C GLU A 85 8.74 -10.00 1.32
N LEU A 86 8.04 -8.86 1.18
CA LEU A 86 7.17 -8.34 2.23
C LEU A 86 5.95 -9.23 2.50
N LEU A 87 5.35 -9.80 1.46
CA LEU A 87 4.18 -10.69 1.58
C LEU A 87 4.52 -12.02 2.27
N GLU A 88 5.77 -12.48 2.17
CA GLU A 88 6.28 -13.71 2.77
C GLU A 88 6.63 -13.58 4.28
N LEU A 89 6.54 -12.38 4.85
CA LEU A 89 6.85 -12.17 6.28
C LEU A 89 5.81 -12.81 7.22
N GLU A 90 6.13 -13.98 7.75
CA GLU A 90 5.22 -14.78 8.61
C GLU A 90 4.83 -14.07 9.92
N ASN A 91 5.82 -13.48 10.60
CA ASN A 91 5.70 -12.88 11.94
C ASN A 91 5.31 -11.39 11.91
N THR A 92 4.30 -11.04 11.12
CA THR A 92 3.76 -9.69 11.03
C THR A 92 2.39 -9.58 11.71
N CYS A 93 2.15 -8.49 12.43
CA CYS A 93 0.85 -8.23 13.02
C CYS A 93 -0.22 -8.03 11.93
N PRO A 94 -1.52 -8.26 12.23
CA PRO A 94 -2.59 -8.16 11.25
C PRO A 94 -2.64 -6.80 10.52
N GLU A 95 -2.43 -5.70 11.23
CA GLU A 95 -2.42 -4.35 10.62
C GLU A 95 -1.30 -4.19 9.58
N ASN A 96 -0.10 -4.69 9.87
CA ASN A 96 0.99 -4.70 8.91
C ASN A 96 0.68 -5.60 7.70
N LYS A 97 0.05 -6.77 7.91
CA LYS A 97 -0.40 -7.66 6.83
C LYS A 97 -1.44 -6.99 5.92
N GLN A 98 -2.32 -6.18 6.47
CA GLN A 98 -3.31 -5.40 5.73
C GLN A 98 -2.64 -4.26 4.94
N GLU A 99 -1.72 -3.53 5.58
CA GLU A 99 -0.98 -2.45 4.95
C GLU A 99 -0.14 -2.93 3.76
N ILE A 100 0.58 -4.06 3.89
CA ILE A 100 1.36 -4.63 2.79
C ILE A 100 0.45 -4.91 1.59
N ARG A 101 -0.65 -5.64 1.81
CA ARG A 101 -1.61 -5.99 0.75
C ARG A 101 -2.25 -4.76 0.12
N PHE A 102 -2.57 -3.76 0.92
CA PHE A 102 -3.06 -2.49 0.41
C PHE A 102 -2.04 -1.83 -0.54
N GLN A 103 -0.76 -1.77 -0.16
CA GLN A 103 0.29 -1.21 -1.02
C GLN A 103 0.52 -2.02 -2.29
N VAL A 104 0.51 -3.37 -2.21
CA VAL A 104 0.62 -4.21 -3.41
C VAL A 104 -0.58 -4.00 -4.34
N GLY A 105 -1.79 -3.90 -3.79
CA GLY A 105 -2.99 -3.60 -4.56
C GLY A 105 -2.90 -2.25 -5.28
N LEU A 106 -2.41 -1.21 -4.59
CA LEU A 106 -2.13 0.10 -5.21
C LEU A 106 -1.08 0.00 -6.31
N PHE A 107 -0.02 -0.78 -6.08
CA PHE A 107 1.05 -0.96 -7.05
C PHE A 107 0.55 -1.62 -8.35
N GLU A 108 -0.19 -2.73 -8.22
CA GLU A 108 -0.81 -3.45 -9.33
C GLU A 108 -1.80 -2.56 -10.11
N GLN A 109 -2.59 -1.75 -9.39
CA GLN A 109 -3.58 -0.86 -10.00
C GLN A 109 -2.93 0.31 -10.77
N ASN A 110 -1.98 1.00 -10.14
CA ASN A 110 -1.50 2.29 -10.62
C ASN A 110 -0.33 2.18 -11.59
N TYR A 111 0.48 1.12 -11.49
CA TYR A 111 1.73 1.01 -12.24
C TYR A 111 1.76 -0.18 -13.20
N LYS A 112 1.08 -1.28 -12.86
CA LYS A 112 0.99 -2.46 -13.73
C LYS A 112 -0.33 -2.54 -14.51
N HIS A 113 -1.31 -1.70 -14.16
CA HIS A 113 -2.65 -1.65 -14.75
C HIS A 113 -3.40 -3.00 -14.74
N PHE A 114 -3.03 -3.92 -13.85
CA PHE A 114 -3.69 -5.21 -13.69
C PHE A 114 -4.80 -5.12 -12.65
N LYS A 115 -5.98 -4.69 -13.10
CA LYS A 115 -7.17 -4.50 -12.25
C LYS A 115 -7.53 -5.76 -11.45
N SER A 116 -7.37 -6.94 -12.03
CA SER A 116 -7.63 -8.23 -11.35
C SER A 116 -6.69 -8.49 -10.17
N ASN A 117 -5.39 -8.22 -10.32
CA ASN A 117 -4.42 -8.37 -9.23
C ASN A 117 -4.67 -7.35 -8.12
N ALA A 118 -5.01 -6.11 -8.48
CA ALA A 118 -5.36 -5.09 -7.50
C ALA A 118 -6.56 -5.53 -6.64
N ILE A 119 -7.63 -6.01 -7.27
CA ILE A 119 -8.82 -6.54 -6.58
C ILE A 119 -8.44 -7.68 -5.64
N LYS A 120 -7.64 -8.64 -6.12
CA LYS A 120 -7.15 -9.77 -5.31
C LYS A 120 -6.50 -9.28 -4.02
N TYR A 121 -5.53 -8.38 -4.11
CA TYR A 121 -4.80 -7.92 -2.91
C TYR A 121 -5.65 -7.06 -1.98
N PHE A 122 -6.54 -6.21 -2.51
CA PHE A 122 -7.49 -5.48 -1.66
C PHE A 122 -8.44 -6.42 -0.92
N LEU A 123 -8.96 -7.46 -1.59
CA LEU A 123 -9.80 -8.48 -0.95
C LEU A 123 -9.05 -9.24 0.14
N GLU A 124 -7.83 -9.69 -0.13
CA GLU A 124 -7.01 -10.37 0.87
C GLU A 124 -6.72 -9.48 2.09
N GLY A 125 -6.47 -8.18 1.88
CA GLY A 125 -6.29 -7.21 2.96
C GLY A 125 -7.56 -7.01 3.77
N PHE A 126 -8.69 -6.85 3.09
CA PHE A 126 -9.99 -6.62 3.74
C PHE A 126 -10.51 -7.85 4.52
N LYS A 127 -10.21 -9.06 4.03
CA LYS A 127 -10.57 -10.36 4.63
C LYS A 127 -9.93 -10.58 6.01
N ILE A 128 -8.79 -9.95 6.29
CA ILE A 128 -8.19 -9.98 7.62
C ILE A 128 -9.09 -9.18 8.55
N LYS A 129 -9.82 -9.86 9.45
CA LYS A 129 -10.78 -9.26 10.39
C LYS A 129 -10.06 -8.56 11.55
N HIS A 130 -9.39 -7.46 11.24
CA HIS A 130 -8.76 -6.57 12.20
C HIS A 130 -9.02 -5.13 11.80
N ASP A 131 -9.61 -4.34 12.69
CA ASP A 131 -9.95 -2.96 12.37
C ASP A 131 -8.70 -2.10 12.34
N SER A 132 -8.35 -1.66 11.14
CA SER A 132 -7.21 -0.80 10.87
C SER A 132 -7.55 0.19 9.77
N ASN A 133 -6.79 1.27 9.71
CA ASN A 133 -6.90 2.24 8.62
C ASN A 133 -6.65 1.55 7.25
N SER A 134 -5.72 0.60 7.20
CA SER A 134 -5.39 -0.12 5.97
C SER A 134 -6.51 -1.06 5.52
N ARG A 135 -7.23 -1.70 6.45
CA ARG A 135 -8.44 -2.47 6.15
C ARG A 135 -9.51 -1.58 5.51
N ASN A 136 -9.77 -0.42 6.10
CA ASN A 136 -10.76 0.53 5.60
C ASN A 136 -10.40 1.04 4.19
N LYS A 137 -9.11 1.33 3.94
CA LYS A 137 -8.65 1.73 2.60
C LYS A 137 -8.84 0.63 1.55
N CYS A 138 -8.59 -0.65 1.89
CA CYS A 138 -8.91 -1.77 1.01
C CYS A 138 -10.40 -1.79 0.67
N ARG A 139 -11.28 -1.63 1.66
CA ARG A 139 -12.75 -1.54 1.46
C ARG A 139 -13.11 -0.41 0.50
N THR A 140 -12.63 0.81 0.76
CA THR A 140 -12.93 1.98 -0.07
C THR A 140 -12.49 1.79 -1.53
N HIS A 141 -11.36 1.14 -1.78
CA HIS A 141 -10.94 0.85 -3.16
C HIS A 141 -11.79 -0.23 -3.82
N LEU A 142 -12.21 -1.26 -3.08
CA LEU A 142 -13.14 -2.27 -3.58
C LEU A 142 -14.51 -1.67 -3.92
N GLU A 143 -15.06 -0.82 -3.04
CA GLU A 143 -16.31 -0.08 -3.29
C GLU A 143 -16.21 0.77 -4.55
N LYS A 144 -15.15 1.57 -4.68
CA LYS A 144 -14.91 2.37 -5.87
C LYS A 144 -14.82 1.52 -7.14
N ILE A 145 -14.20 0.34 -7.07
CA ILE A 145 -14.13 -0.57 -8.23
C ILE A 145 -15.53 -1.09 -8.58
N ALA A 146 -16.34 -1.42 -7.58
CA ALA A 146 -17.70 -1.93 -7.77
C ALA A 146 -18.74 -0.86 -8.13
N GLU A 147 -18.50 0.42 -7.83
CA GLU A 147 -19.35 1.54 -8.26
C GLU A 147 -19.22 1.78 -9.78
N ASN A 148 -18.01 1.59 -10.31
CA ASN A 148 -17.68 1.93 -11.69
C ASN A 148 -18.10 0.85 -12.71
N SER A 149 -18.78 -0.22 -12.29
CA SER A 149 -19.20 -1.30 -13.18
C SER A 149 -20.47 -1.99 -12.69
N GLN A 150 -21.26 -2.52 -13.62
CA GLN A 150 -22.40 -3.42 -13.36
C GLN A 150 -22.08 -4.84 -13.82
N ASP A 151 -20.79 -5.19 -13.89
CA ASP A 151 -20.36 -6.55 -14.20
C ASP A 151 -20.46 -7.49 -12.99
N ILE A 152 -20.35 -8.79 -13.26
CA ILE A 152 -20.37 -9.83 -12.23
C ILE A 152 -19.31 -9.61 -11.14
N VAL A 153 -18.16 -9.02 -11.48
CA VAL A 153 -17.09 -8.75 -10.52
C VAL A 153 -17.52 -7.69 -9.51
N ALA A 154 -18.20 -6.64 -9.95
CA ALA A 154 -18.77 -5.62 -9.06
C ALA A 154 -19.79 -6.20 -8.08
N PHE A 155 -20.69 -7.08 -8.55
CA PHE A 155 -21.66 -7.76 -7.68
C PHE A 155 -20.96 -8.69 -6.68
N CYS A 156 -19.97 -9.48 -7.11
CA CYS A 156 -19.18 -10.31 -6.21
C CYS A 156 -18.47 -9.48 -5.12
N ILE A 157 -17.87 -8.34 -5.48
CA ILE A 157 -17.19 -7.46 -4.52
C ILE A 157 -18.19 -6.94 -3.48
N ARG A 158 -19.35 -6.42 -3.90
CA ARG A 158 -20.38 -5.92 -2.98
C ARG A 158 -20.83 -7.00 -2.01
N GLY A 159 -21.13 -8.20 -2.53
CA GLY A 159 -21.51 -9.33 -1.69
C GLY A 159 -20.41 -9.67 -0.67
N ILE A 160 -19.15 -9.73 -1.08
CA ILE A 160 -18.03 -10.06 -0.17
C ILE A 160 -17.91 -9.00 0.93
N ILE A 161 -18.12 -7.72 0.59
CA ILE A 161 -18.10 -6.63 1.57
C ILE A 161 -19.18 -6.86 2.65
N HIS A 162 -20.43 -7.09 2.25
CA HIS A 162 -21.52 -7.37 3.20
C HIS A 162 -21.26 -8.61 4.06
N MET A 163 -20.79 -9.71 3.45
CA MET A 163 -20.45 -10.95 4.17
C MET A 163 -19.39 -10.71 5.26
N LEU A 164 -18.36 -9.92 4.95
CA LEU A 164 -17.26 -9.68 5.87
C LEU A 164 -17.59 -8.65 6.96
N ASP A 165 -18.51 -7.72 6.68
CA ASP A 165 -19.03 -6.75 7.65
C ASP A 165 -20.07 -7.37 8.61
N GLY A 166 -20.52 -8.61 8.36
CA GLY A 166 -21.44 -9.34 9.25
C GLY A 166 -22.92 -9.12 8.94
N GLU A 167 -23.24 -8.55 7.78
CA GLU A 167 -24.60 -8.52 7.27
C GLU A 167 -24.86 -9.84 6.52
N GLU A 168 -25.62 -10.76 7.14
CA GLU A 168 -26.15 -11.98 6.52
C GLU A 168 -27.04 -11.62 5.32
N CYS A 169 -26.48 -11.39 4.13
CA CYS A 169 -27.29 -11.15 2.92
C CYS A 169 -26.62 -11.65 1.64
N PHE A 170 -25.96 -12.81 1.68
CA PHE A 170 -25.55 -13.48 0.44
C PHE A 170 -26.60 -14.48 -0.11
N GLU A 171 -27.55 -14.94 0.71
CA GLU A 171 -28.60 -15.84 0.21
C GLU A 171 -29.57 -15.12 -0.76
N LYS A 172 -29.82 -13.81 -0.57
CA LYS A 172 -30.77 -13.06 -1.41
C LYS A 172 -30.26 -12.71 -2.81
N VAL A 173 -28.95 -12.60 -3.02
CA VAL A 173 -28.40 -12.21 -4.34
C VAL A 173 -28.47 -13.38 -5.33
N LEU A 174 -28.28 -14.61 -4.85
CA LEU A 174 -28.44 -15.84 -5.65
C LEU A 174 -29.91 -16.15 -5.99
N GLU A 175 -30.85 -15.81 -5.11
CA GLU A 175 -32.30 -15.96 -5.40
C GLU A 175 -32.79 -15.05 -6.52
N ILE A 176 -32.22 -13.84 -6.67
CA ILE A 176 -32.63 -12.88 -7.71
C ILE A 176 -32.12 -13.29 -9.10
N GLU A 177 -30.96 -13.96 -9.20
CA GLU A 177 -30.45 -14.46 -10.49
C GLU A 177 -31.11 -15.77 -10.94
N LEU A 178 -31.52 -16.63 -10.00
CA LEU A 178 -32.21 -17.89 -10.32
C LEU A 178 -33.74 -17.74 -10.45
N GLY A 179 -34.34 -16.72 -9.83
CA GLY A 179 -35.78 -16.43 -9.91
C GLY A 179 -36.21 -15.62 -11.15
N ASN A 180 -35.27 -15.10 -11.94
CA ASN A 180 -35.54 -14.41 -13.22
C ASN A 180 -35.31 -15.31 -14.44
N ALA A 181 -35.16 -16.62 -14.23
CA ALA A 181 -34.91 -17.63 -15.26
C ALA A 181 -36.09 -18.59 -15.47
N GLU A 182 -37.31 -18.23 -15.07
CA GLU A 182 -38.56 -18.96 -15.38
C GLU A 182 -39.45 -18.21 -16.38
#